data_AF-A0A9D8W6R9-F1
#
_entry.id   AF-A0A9D8W6R9-F1
#
_cell.length_a   1.000
_cell.length_b   1.000
_cell.length_c   1.000
_cell.angle_alpha   90.00
_cell.angle_beta   90.00
_cell.angle_gamma   90.00
#
_symmetry.space_group_name_H-M   'P 1'
#
loop_
_entity.id
_entity.type
_entity.pdbx_description
1 polymer ?
#
loop_
_entity_poly.entity_id
_entity_poly.type
_entity_poly.pdbx_seq_one_letter_code
_entity_poly.pdbx_strand_id
1 'polypeptide(L)'
;MFSDPDDTDLEPHHGASPTDTICTELQLFGHRPPEGEPDPRDIPEDRQIEGAVADIFNALVATMADTMLDSDLDELLWSTVNMFHRATDRIERKLDDNEQAQKRGQREQDGSEVKAVDLERLITIGQSLIERRDCMEVYRDSAAEHYLRLTGSSWSARSGSRVNHRNLTSAMIDSRDFLAAKKRAETEVHLPQGPKIAFTGGFDFNDH
;
A
#
# COMPACT_ATOMS: atom_id res chain seq x y z
N MET A 1 -13.95 -71.58 16.80
CA MET A 1 -13.28 -70.67 15.85
C MET A 1 -13.51 -69.28 16.40
N PHE A 2 -12.54 -68.76 17.15
CA PHE A 2 -12.62 -67.42 17.74
C PHE A 2 -12.06 -66.45 16.69
N SER A 3 -12.87 -65.47 16.26
CA SER A 3 -12.36 -64.32 15.51
C SER A 3 -11.51 -63.48 16.46
N ASP A 4 -10.33 -63.12 15.99
CA ASP A 4 -9.44 -62.18 16.66
C ASP A 4 -10.13 -60.82 16.72
N PRO A 5 -10.35 -60.21 17.91
CA PRO A 5 -11.02 -58.92 18.03
C PRO A 5 -10.15 -57.73 17.60
N ASP A 6 -8.93 -57.97 17.15
CA ASP A 6 -7.94 -56.94 16.77
C ASP A 6 -7.60 -57.00 15.26
N ASP A 7 -8.60 -57.33 14.43
CA ASP A 7 -8.50 -57.27 12.96
C ASP A 7 -8.50 -55.80 12.50
N THR A 8 -7.39 -55.10 12.72
CA THR A 8 -7.15 -53.73 12.25
C THR A 8 -6.99 -53.64 10.73
N ASP A 9 -6.95 -54.78 10.02
CA ASP A 9 -6.86 -54.83 8.56
C ASP A 9 -8.16 -54.39 7.84
N LEU A 10 -9.23 -54.12 8.60
CA LEU A 10 -10.51 -53.58 8.11
C LEU A 10 -10.65 -52.05 8.25
N GLU A 11 -9.69 -51.35 8.88
CA GLU A 11 -9.71 -49.89 8.94
C GLU A 11 -9.26 -49.30 7.59
N PRO A 12 -10.10 -48.49 6.91
CA PRO A 12 -9.69 -47.85 5.67
C PRO A 12 -8.52 -46.90 5.94
N HIS A 13 -7.46 -46.99 5.15
CA HIS A 13 -6.34 -46.05 5.23
C HIS A 13 -6.87 -44.61 5.16
N HIS A 14 -6.82 -43.91 6.29
CA HIS A 14 -7.18 -42.50 6.37
C HIS A 14 -6.08 -41.70 5.66
N GLY A 15 -6.28 -41.46 4.37
CA GLY A 15 -5.54 -40.41 3.66
C GLY A 15 -5.81 -39.06 4.32
N ALA A 16 -4.88 -38.12 4.16
CA ALA A 16 -5.03 -36.76 4.68
C ALA A 16 -6.41 -36.20 4.32
N SER A 17 -7.16 -35.77 5.33
CA SER A 17 -8.46 -35.13 5.16
C SER A 17 -8.28 -33.79 4.43
N PRO A 18 -9.26 -33.28 3.66
CA PRO A 18 -9.22 -31.93 3.11
C PRO A 18 -8.86 -30.85 4.14
N THR A 19 -9.31 -31.02 5.40
CA THR A 19 -8.95 -30.13 6.51
C THR A 19 -7.48 -30.24 6.89
N ASP A 20 -6.91 -31.45 6.87
CA ASP A 20 -5.50 -31.71 7.15
C ASP A 20 -4.60 -31.04 6.09
N THR A 21 -5.00 -31.12 4.81
CA THR A 21 -4.35 -30.40 3.71
C THR A 21 -4.39 -28.89 3.92
N ILE A 22 -5.56 -28.32 4.24
CA ILE A 22 -5.71 -26.88 4.51
C ILE A 22 -4.87 -26.45 5.71
N CYS A 23 -4.88 -27.22 6.80
CA CYS A 23 -4.07 -26.92 7.99
C CYS A 23 -2.57 -26.96 7.67
N THR A 24 -2.13 -27.94 6.87
CA THR A 24 -0.74 -28.05 6.42
C THR A 24 -0.35 -26.86 5.54
N GLU A 25 -1.19 -26.46 4.59
CA GLU A 25 -0.95 -25.28 3.76
C GLU A 25 -0.88 -23.99 4.59
N LEU A 26 -1.78 -23.81 5.55
CA LEU A 26 -1.75 -22.66 6.46
C LEU A 26 -0.52 -22.63 7.36
N GLN A 27 -0.01 -23.79 7.79
CA GLN A 27 1.24 -23.88 8.55
C GLN A 27 2.46 -23.51 7.70
N LEU A 28 2.50 -23.94 6.44
CA LEU A 28 3.63 -23.71 5.55
C LEU A 28 3.66 -22.29 4.97
N PHE A 29 2.50 -21.76 4.58
CA PHE A 29 2.41 -20.52 3.81
C PHE A 29 1.72 -19.37 4.55
N GLY A 30 1.17 -19.64 5.74
CA GLY A 30 0.33 -18.69 6.45
C GLY A 30 -1.03 -18.48 5.78
N HIS A 31 -1.88 -17.67 6.42
CA HIS A 31 -3.12 -17.24 5.81
C HIS A 31 -2.84 -16.22 4.70
N ARG A 32 -3.36 -16.49 3.50
CA ARG A 32 -3.34 -15.55 2.37
C ARG A 32 -4.78 -15.21 2.01
N PRO A 33 -5.21 -13.96 2.16
CA PRO A 33 -6.55 -13.57 1.77
C PRO A 33 -6.77 -13.81 0.27
N PRO A 34 -7.97 -14.24 -0.14
CA PRO A 34 -8.31 -14.41 -1.54
C PRO A 34 -8.26 -13.09 -2.29
N GLU A 35 -8.20 -13.16 -3.62
CA GLU A 35 -8.15 -11.95 -4.45
C GLU A 35 -9.40 -11.09 -4.24
N GLY A 36 -9.20 -9.81 -3.94
CA GLY A 36 -10.28 -8.88 -3.63
C GLY A 36 -10.73 -8.86 -2.17
N GLU A 37 -10.02 -9.53 -1.26
CA GLU A 37 -10.15 -9.29 0.18
C GLU A 37 -9.01 -8.42 0.72
N PRO A 38 -9.26 -7.63 1.79
CA PRO A 38 -8.21 -6.90 2.47
C PRO A 38 -7.08 -7.83 2.92
N ASP A 39 -5.84 -7.43 2.64
CA ASP A 39 -4.66 -8.13 3.13
C ASP A 39 -4.21 -7.48 4.44
N PRO A 40 -4.23 -8.20 5.58
CA PRO A 40 -3.92 -7.62 6.88
C PRO A 40 -2.41 -7.50 7.16
N ARG A 41 -1.56 -7.93 6.22
CA ARG A 41 -0.10 -7.91 6.41
C ARG A 41 0.43 -6.50 6.21
N ASP A 42 1.35 -6.11 7.08
CA ASP A 42 2.03 -4.83 6.99
C ASP A 42 2.90 -4.72 5.73
N ILE A 43 3.02 -3.51 5.23
CA ILE A 43 4.00 -3.16 4.21
C ILE A 43 5.43 -3.14 4.78
N PRO A 44 6.46 -3.43 3.96
CA PRO A 44 7.85 -3.31 4.41
C PRO A 44 8.20 -1.85 4.71
N GLU A 45 9.07 -1.65 5.70
CA GLU A 45 9.58 -0.31 6.01
C GLU A 45 10.51 0.21 4.90
N ASP A 46 10.48 1.53 4.64
CA ASP A 46 11.27 2.17 3.57
C ASP A 46 12.76 1.78 3.60
N ARG A 47 13.38 1.75 4.79
CA ARG A 47 14.80 1.35 4.95
C ARG A 47 15.08 -0.09 4.46
N GLN A 48 14.11 -1.00 4.60
CA GLN A 48 14.25 -2.37 4.12
C GLN A 48 14.14 -2.41 2.60
N ILE A 49 13.24 -1.60 2.03
CA ILE A 49 13.09 -1.43 0.59
C ILE A 49 14.40 -0.87 -0.01
N GLU A 50 14.92 0.21 0.55
CA GLU A 50 16.15 0.87 0.13
C GLU A 50 17.35 -0.09 0.17
N GLY A 51 17.51 -0.85 1.25
CA GLY A 51 18.55 -1.87 1.37
C GLY A 51 18.42 -2.96 0.30
N ALA A 52 17.21 -3.49 0.08
CA ALA A 52 16.96 -4.51 -0.93
C ALA A 52 17.23 -3.99 -2.36
N VAL A 53 16.87 -2.74 -2.65
CA VAL A 53 17.19 -2.11 -3.94
C VAL A 53 18.70 -1.99 -4.12
N ALA A 54 19.41 -1.53 -3.09
CA ALA A 54 20.87 -1.44 -3.13
C ALA A 54 21.50 -2.81 -3.43
N ASP A 55 21.02 -3.87 -2.79
CA ASP A 55 21.51 -5.25 -3.01
C ASP A 55 21.28 -5.74 -4.44
N ILE A 56 20.11 -5.45 -5.03
CA ILE A 56 19.80 -5.79 -6.44
C ILE A 56 20.81 -5.11 -7.38
N PHE A 57 21.04 -3.81 -7.20
CA PHE A 57 21.97 -3.05 -8.03
C PHE A 57 23.42 -3.53 -7.83
N ASN A 58 23.83 -3.78 -6.58
CA ASN A 58 25.15 -4.31 -6.26
C ASN A 58 25.38 -5.68 -6.92
N ALA A 59 24.38 -6.56 -6.94
CA ALA A 59 24.48 -7.86 -7.58
C ALA A 59 24.68 -7.74 -9.11
N LEU A 60 23.95 -6.84 -9.78
CA LEU A 60 24.12 -6.59 -11.22
C LEU A 60 25.52 -6.05 -11.52
N VAL A 61 25.94 -5.01 -10.79
CA VAL A 61 27.27 -4.40 -10.99
C VAL A 61 28.39 -5.40 -10.72
N ALA A 62 28.35 -6.10 -9.60
CA ALA A 62 29.41 -7.03 -9.19
C ALA A 62 29.61 -8.21 -10.16
N THR A 63 28.57 -8.58 -10.91
CA THR A 63 28.63 -9.73 -11.83
C THR A 63 28.88 -9.34 -13.29
N MET A 64 28.64 -8.08 -13.66
CA MET A 64 28.67 -7.63 -15.06
C MET A 64 29.71 -6.54 -15.34
N ALA A 65 29.95 -5.63 -14.40
CA ALA A 65 30.93 -4.57 -14.59
C ALA A 65 32.32 -5.15 -14.81
N ASP A 66 33.10 -4.51 -15.68
CA ASP A 66 34.44 -4.97 -16.09
C ASP A 66 34.48 -6.40 -16.70
N THR A 67 33.33 -6.89 -17.17
CA THR A 67 33.22 -8.17 -17.90
C THR A 67 32.77 -7.93 -19.35
N MET A 68 32.63 -9.01 -20.13
CA MET A 68 32.04 -8.94 -21.46
C MET A 68 30.58 -8.47 -21.46
N LEU A 69 29.91 -8.51 -20.31
CA LEU A 69 28.51 -8.08 -20.14
C LEU A 69 28.38 -6.59 -19.79
N ASP A 70 29.48 -5.86 -19.64
CA ASP A 70 29.46 -4.45 -19.24
C ASP A 70 28.63 -3.59 -20.22
N SER A 71 28.65 -3.92 -21.52
CA SER A 71 27.83 -3.26 -22.54
C SER A 71 26.31 -3.41 -22.34
N ASP A 72 25.88 -4.45 -21.62
CA ASP A 72 24.46 -4.73 -21.33
C ASP A 72 24.02 -4.18 -19.98
N LEU A 73 24.96 -3.74 -19.13
CA LEU A 73 24.69 -3.33 -17.75
C LEU A 73 23.73 -2.13 -17.68
N ASP A 74 23.94 -1.08 -18.48
CA ASP A 74 23.10 0.13 -18.44
C ASP A 74 21.61 -0.18 -18.72
N GLU A 75 21.31 -1.00 -19.73
CA GLU A 75 19.93 -1.36 -20.05
C GLU A 75 19.30 -2.23 -18.95
N LEU A 76 20.06 -3.08 -18.28
CA LEU A 76 19.56 -3.86 -17.14
C LEU A 76 19.31 -2.97 -15.92
N LEU A 77 20.22 -2.05 -15.58
CA LEU A 77 20.00 -1.08 -14.50
C LEU A 77 18.76 -0.21 -14.79
N TRP A 78 18.62 0.27 -16.03
CA TRP A 78 17.44 1.02 -16.47
C TRP A 78 16.16 0.19 -16.36
N SER A 79 16.22 -1.08 -16.77
CA SER A 79 15.11 -2.03 -16.71
C SER A 79 14.67 -2.33 -15.28
N THR A 80 15.60 -2.40 -14.32
CA THR A 80 15.30 -2.58 -12.89
C THR A 80 14.50 -1.41 -12.33
N VAL A 81 14.82 -0.15 -12.67
CA VAL A 81 13.97 0.98 -12.27
C VAL A 81 12.59 0.87 -12.93
N ASN A 82 12.58 0.53 -14.22
CA ASN A 82 11.38 0.48 -15.03
C ASN A 82 10.40 -0.64 -14.62
N MET A 83 10.87 -1.76 -14.06
CA MET A 83 9.97 -2.79 -13.54
C MET A 83 9.15 -2.32 -12.33
N PHE A 84 9.75 -1.53 -11.43
CA PHE A 84 9.05 -0.94 -10.28
C PHE A 84 8.10 0.17 -10.74
N HIS A 85 8.52 0.98 -11.71
CA HIS A 85 7.62 1.95 -12.33
C HIS A 85 6.37 1.27 -12.92
N ARG A 86 6.53 0.24 -13.74
CA ARG A 86 5.39 -0.51 -14.31
C ARG A 86 4.54 -1.20 -13.25
N ALA A 87 5.13 -1.63 -12.13
CA ALA A 87 4.39 -2.17 -11.00
C ALA A 87 3.49 -1.11 -10.35
N THR A 88 4.00 0.11 -10.20
CA THR A 88 3.23 1.28 -9.73
C THR A 88 2.05 1.53 -10.65
N ASP A 89 2.26 1.64 -11.97
CA ASP A 89 1.18 1.89 -12.93
C ASP A 89 0.10 0.78 -12.92
N ARG A 90 0.47 -0.47 -12.65
CA ARG A 90 -0.50 -1.56 -12.51
C ARG A 90 -1.37 -1.41 -11.27
N ILE A 91 -0.83 -0.90 -10.18
CA ILE A 91 -1.58 -0.63 -8.95
C ILE A 91 -2.48 0.60 -9.16
N GLU A 92 -1.98 1.64 -9.82
CA GLU A 92 -2.78 2.84 -10.14
C GLU A 92 -4.03 2.50 -10.94
N ARG A 93 -3.92 1.66 -11.98
CA ARG A 93 -5.11 1.21 -12.73
C ARG A 93 -6.13 0.49 -11.84
N LYS A 94 -5.66 -0.33 -10.88
CA LYS A 94 -6.54 -0.99 -9.91
C LYS A 94 -7.18 0.00 -8.95
N LEU A 95 -6.46 1.06 -8.58
CA LEU A 95 -6.97 2.14 -7.75
C LEU A 95 -8.08 2.91 -8.48
N ASP A 96 -7.88 3.23 -9.76
CA ASP A 96 -8.89 3.89 -10.60
C ASP A 96 -10.19 3.05 -10.70
N ASP A 97 -10.05 1.75 -10.93
CA ASP A 97 -11.18 0.82 -10.97
C ASP A 97 -11.90 0.75 -9.60
N ASN A 98 -11.14 0.68 -8.52
CA ASN A 98 -11.68 0.69 -7.16
C ASN A 98 -12.39 2.00 -6.83
N GLU A 99 -11.85 3.15 -7.23
CA GLU A 99 -12.48 4.46 -7.03
C GLU A 99 -13.82 4.56 -7.78
N GLN A 100 -13.88 4.04 -9.01
CA GLN A 100 -15.12 3.95 -9.77
C GLN A 100 -16.14 3.04 -9.08
N ALA A 101 -15.70 1.91 -8.53
CA ALA A 101 -16.55 1.00 -7.76
C ALA A 101 -17.08 1.67 -6.48
N GLN A 102 -16.25 2.39 -5.73
CA GLN A 102 -16.67 3.16 -4.55
C GLN A 102 -17.71 4.22 -4.92
N LYS A 103 -17.47 5.02 -5.97
CA LYS A 103 -18.42 6.04 -6.45
C LYS A 103 -19.76 5.44 -6.85
N ARG A 104 -19.75 4.28 -7.50
CA ARG A 104 -20.97 3.54 -7.85
C ARG A 104 -21.69 3.05 -6.59
N GLY A 105 -20.96 2.39 -5.69
CA GLY A 105 -21.50 1.87 -4.43
C GLY A 105 -22.13 2.96 -3.56
N GLN A 106 -21.58 4.17 -3.55
CA GLN A 106 -22.17 5.34 -2.87
C GLN A 106 -23.47 5.80 -3.52
N ARG A 107 -23.53 5.87 -4.87
CA ARG A 107 -24.73 6.29 -5.60
C ARG A 107 -25.88 5.29 -5.50
N GLU A 108 -25.54 4.01 -5.41
CA GLU A 108 -26.49 2.90 -5.36
C GLU A 108 -26.92 2.54 -3.92
N GLN A 109 -26.48 3.30 -2.91
CA GLN A 109 -26.90 3.09 -1.52
C GLN A 109 -28.43 3.13 -1.39
N ASP A 110 -28.97 2.11 -0.73
CA ASP A 110 -30.39 1.99 -0.38
C ASP A 110 -30.61 1.90 1.14
N GLY A 111 -29.54 2.08 1.93
CA GLY A 111 -29.56 1.96 3.39
C GLY A 111 -29.49 0.52 3.91
N SER A 112 -29.31 -0.48 3.04
CA SER A 112 -29.08 -1.86 3.49
C SER A 112 -27.69 -2.05 4.10
N GLU A 113 -27.62 -2.90 5.12
CA GLU A 113 -26.36 -3.30 5.75
C GLU A 113 -25.40 -3.94 4.74
N VAL A 114 -25.92 -4.77 3.83
CA VAL A 114 -25.13 -5.44 2.78
C VAL A 114 -24.36 -4.42 1.93
N LYS A 115 -25.05 -3.39 1.40
CA LYS A 115 -24.38 -2.36 0.59
C LYS A 115 -23.45 -1.46 1.41
N ALA A 116 -23.73 -1.28 2.69
CA ALA A 116 -22.83 -0.54 3.58
C ALA A 116 -21.51 -1.33 3.79
N VAL A 117 -21.61 -2.63 4.05
CA VAL A 117 -20.47 -3.54 4.21
C VAL A 117 -19.68 -3.67 2.90
N ASP A 118 -20.34 -3.76 1.75
CA ASP A 118 -19.66 -3.81 0.45
C ASP A 118 -18.86 -2.53 0.18
N LEU A 119 -19.41 -1.36 0.52
CA LEU A 119 -18.71 -0.09 0.39
C LEU A 119 -17.52 0.00 1.35
N GLU A 120 -17.68 -0.43 2.60
CA GLU A 120 -16.59 -0.51 3.58
C GLU A 120 -15.46 -1.41 3.08
N ARG A 121 -15.80 -2.58 2.54
CA ARG A 121 -14.83 -3.49 1.91
C ARG A 121 -14.07 -2.82 0.77
N LEU A 122 -14.77 -2.10 -0.12
CA LEU A 122 -14.12 -1.37 -1.22
C LEU A 122 -13.16 -0.28 -0.71
N ILE A 123 -13.53 0.42 0.37
CA ILE A 123 -12.68 1.43 1.01
C ILE A 123 -11.41 0.78 1.57
N THR A 124 -11.53 -0.33 2.31
CA THR A 124 -10.39 -1.05 2.87
C THR A 124 -9.45 -1.57 1.78
N ILE A 125 -10.01 -2.10 0.67
CA ILE A 125 -9.20 -2.49 -0.49
C ILE A 125 -8.49 -1.28 -1.10
N GLY A 126 -9.18 -0.14 -1.22
CA GLY A 126 -8.60 1.10 -1.72
C GLY A 126 -7.43 1.59 -0.87
N GLN A 127 -7.55 1.52 0.46
CA GLN A 127 -6.47 1.86 1.39
C GLN A 127 -5.24 0.95 1.19
N SER A 128 -5.45 -0.36 1.11
CA SER A 128 -4.36 -1.31 0.84
C SER A 128 -3.69 -1.05 -0.52
N LEU A 129 -4.46 -0.68 -1.56
CA LEU A 129 -3.90 -0.31 -2.86
C LEU A 129 -3.04 0.97 -2.78
N ILE A 130 -3.45 1.96 -1.99
CA ILE A 130 -2.68 3.18 -1.76
C ILE A 130 -1.34 2.85 -1.09
N GLU A 131 -1.36 2.10 0.01
CA GLU A 131 -0.14 1.71 0.73
C GLU A 131 0.83 0.93 -0.17
N ARG A 132 0.31 0.01 -0.98
CA ARG A 132 1.11 -0.75 -1.94
C ARG A 132 1.67 0.11 -3.07
N ARG A 133 0.92 1.08 -3.58
CA ARG A 133 1.40 2.04 -4.57
C ARG A 133 2.56 2.85 -3.97
N ASP A 134 2.35 3.38 -2.77
CA ASP A 134 3.33 4.22 -2.08
C ASP A 134 4.63 3.45 -1.82
N CYS A 135 4.55 2.16 -1.44
CA CYS A 135 5.73 1.29 -1.35
C CYS A 135 6.45 1.11 -2.70
N MET A 136 5.69 0.87 -3.77
CA MET A 136 6.28 0.70 -5.11
C MET A 136 6.92 1.99 -5.63
N GLU A 137 6.40 3.16 -5.23
CA GLU A 137 7.06 4.44 -5.50
C GLU A 137 8.40 4.56 -4.77
N VAL A 138 8.53 4.06 -3.52
CA VAL A 138 9.82 4.00 -2.80
C VAL A 138 10.81 3.09 -3.53
N TYR A 139 10.39 1.88 -3.92
CA TYR A 139 11.23 0.99 -4.72
C TYR A 139 11.72 1.68 -6.00
N ARG A 140 10.80 2.30 -6.75
CA ARG A 140 11.11 3.00 -8.00
C ARG A 140 12.08 4.16 -7.79
N ASP A 141 11.86 4.99 -6.78
CA ASP A 141 12.63 6.20 -6.58
C ASP A 141 14.02 5.90 -5.99
N SER A 142 14.11 4.95 -5.07
CA SER A 142 15.39 4.41 -4.60
C SER A 142 16.19 3.80 -5.77
N ALA A 143 15.54 2.99 -6.62
CA ALA A 143 16.20 2.41 -7.78
C ALA A 143 16.66 3.48 -8.78
N ALA A 144 15.86 4.53 -9.01
CA ALA A 144 16.22 5.64 -9.86
C ALA A 144 17.42 6.43 -9.32
N GLU A 145 17.55 6.58 -8.00
CA GLU A 145 18.71 7.19 -7.37
C GLU A 145 19.97 6.33 -7.56
N HIS A 146 19.88 5.01 -7.37
CA HIS A 146 20.98 4.09 -7.64
C HIS A 146 21.41 4.12 -9.11
N TYR A 147 20.45 4.12 -10.04
CA TYR A 147 20.71 4.29 -11.48
C TYR A 147 21.51 5.57 -11.74
N LEU A 148 21.03 6.72 -11.23
CA LEU A 148 21.72 8.00 -11.38
C LEU A 148 23.15 7.97 -10.83
N ARG A 149 23.34 7.40 -9.64
CA ARG A 149 24.67 7.30 -9.01
C ARG A 149 25.65 6.46 -9.82
N LEU A 150 25.17 5.38 -10.46
CA LEU A 150 26.02 4.44 -11.19
C LEU A 150 26.29 4.89 -12.64
N THR A 151 25.30 5.46 -13.32
CA THR A 151 25.41 5.81 -14.75
C THR A 151 25.70 7.30 -14.98
N GLY A 152 25.53 8.14 -13.95
CA GLY A 152 25.59 9.59 -14.05
C GLY A 152 24.41 10.24 -14.77
N SER A 153 23.48 9.43 -15.29
CA SER A 153 22.32 9.89 -16.05
C SER A 153 21.03 9.68 -15.26
N SER A 154 20.14 10.66 -15.30
CA SER A 154 18.83 10.52 -14.64
C SER A 154 18.00 9.47 -15.36
N TRP A 155 17.36 8.57 -14.61
CA TRP A 155 16.40 7.66 -15.18
C TRP A 155 15.15 8.42 -15.67
N SER A 156 14.68 8.07 -16.87
CA SER A 156 13.40 8.54 -17.40
C SER A 156 12.63 7.37 -18.02
N ALA A 157 11.32 7.33 -17.75
CA ALA A 157 10.43 6.41 -18.44
C ALA A 157 10.41 6.72 -19.94
N ARG A 158 10.41 5.68 -20.79
CA ARG A 158 10.28 5.85 -22.26
C ARG A 158 8.89 6.37 -22.68
N SER A 159 7.90 6.24 -21.81
CA SER A 159 6.54 6.75 -21.98
C SER A 159 5.91 6.96 -20.60
N GLY A 160 4.97 7.90 -20.49
CA GLY A 160 4.28 8.22 -19.24
C GLY A 160 4.96 9.28 -18.40
N SER A 161 4.29 9.68 -17.33
CA SER A 161 4.79 10.64 -16.35
C SER A 161 5.29 9.90 -15.10
N ARG A 162 6.36 10.41 -14.48
CA ARG A 162 6.83 9.95 -13.17
C ARG A 162 6.19 10.80 -12.08
N VAL A 163 4.94 10.51 -11.73
CA VAL A 163 4.29 11.12 -10.57
C VAL A 163 4.72 10.36 -9.31
N ASN A 164 4.99 11.09 -8.23
CA ASN A 164 5.15 10.53 -6.89
C ASN A 164 3.99 11.04 -6.03
N HIS A 165 3.03 10.17 -5.79
CA HIS A 165 1.80 10.48 -5.07
C HIS A 165 2.04 10.61 -3.57
N ARG A 166 2.95 9.80 -3.01
CA ARG A 166 3.28 9.86 -1.58
C ARG A 166 3.83 11.24 -1.19
N ASN A 167 4.81 11.74 -1.95
CA ASN A 167 5.42 13.04 -1.72
C ASN A 167 4.45 14.19 -2.00
N LEU A 168 3.62 14.09 -3.04
CA LEU A 168 2.57 15.08 -3.31
C LEU A 168 1.59 15.17 -2.15
N THR A 169 1.16 14.03 -1.60
CA THR A 169 0.24 13.97 -0.47
C THR A 169 0.87 14.57 0.79
N SER A 170 2.11 14.22 1.10
CA SER A 170 2.85 14.83 2.23
C SER A 170 2.94 16.35 2.09
N ALA A 171 3.36 16.85 0.92
CA ALA A 171 3.48 18.28 0.69
C ALA A 171 2.13 19.03 0.79
N MET A 172 1.03 18.41 0.35
CA MET A 172 -0.31 18.99 0.50
C MET A 172 -0.77 19.04 1.97
N ILE A 173 -0.49 17.98 2.75
CA ILE A 173 -0.79 17.94 4.18
C ILE A 173 0.02 19.01 4.92
N ASP A 174 1.33 19.06 4.69
CA ASP A 174 2.23 20.03 5.30
C ASP A 174 1.80 21.47 5.00
N SER A 175 1.40 21.73 3.75
CA SER A 175 0.87 23.03 3.34
C SER A 175 -0.41 23.41 4.08
N ARG A 176 -1.37 22.48 4.20
CA ARG A 176 -2.61 22.70 4.95
C ARG A 176 -2.35 22.98 6.42
N ASP A 177 -1.46 22.21 7.04
CA ASP A 177 -1.13 22.32 8.45
C ASP A 177 -0.37 23.64 8.73
N PHE A 178 0.53 24.05 7.83
CA PHE A 178 1.16 25.37 7.87
C PHE A 178 0.12 26.51 7.80
N LEU A 179 -0.84 26.43 6.88
CA LEU A 179 -1.91 27.43 6.76
C LEU A 179 -2.80 27.49 8.01
N ALA A 180 -3.13 26.33 8.60
CA ALA A 180 -3.88 26.25 9.84
C ALA A 180 -3.11 26.87 11.02
N ALA A 181 -1.80 26.57 11.14
CA ALA A 181 -0.92 27.16 12.15
C ALA A 181 -0.79 28.68 11.99
N LYS A 182 -0.65 29.17 10.76
CA LYS A 182 -0.63 30.61 10.46
C LYS A 182 -1.94 31.29 10.87
N LYS A 183 -3.10 30.74 10.48
CA LYS A 183 -4.42 31.29 10.85
C LYS A 183 -4.61 31.33 12.36
N ARG A 184 -4.12 30.30 13.08
CA ARG A 184 -4.13 30.28 14.54
C ARG A 184 -3.26 31.39 15.13
N ALA A 185 -2.03 31.55 14.65
CA ALA A 185 -1.12 32.60 15.11
C ALA A 185 -1.70 34.01 14.87
N GLU A 186 -2.31 34.26 13.70
CA GLU A 186 -3.00 35.52 13.40
C GLU A 186 -4.19 35.75 14.34
N THR A 187 -4.97 34.70 14.64
CA THR A 187 -6.11 34.78 15.57
C THR A 187 -5.66 35.00 17.01
N GLU A 188 -4.53 34.42 17.43
CA GLU A 188 -3.97 34.57 18.77
C GLU A 188 -3.48 35.99 19.07
N VAL A 189 -3.07 36.77 18.07
CA VAL A 189 -2.75 38.21 18.23
C VAL A 189 -4.00 39.03 18.54
N HIS A 190 -5.16 38.62 18.02
CA HIS A 190 -6.43 39.32 18.21
C HIS A 190 -7.24 38.81 19.42
N LEU A 191 -6.73 37.81 20.14
CA LEU A 191 -7.37 37.29 21.35
C LEU A 191 -7.05 38.20 22.54
N PRO A 192 -8.07 38.69 23.28
CA PRO A 192 -7.82 39.49 24.48
C PRO A 192 -7.08 38.65 25.53
N GLN A 193 -6.10 39.26 26.18
CA GLN A 193 -5.38 38.60 27.27
C GLN A 193 -6.28 38.49 28.52
N GLY A 194 -6.53 37.26 28.98
CA GLY A 194 -7.32 36.97 30.18
C GLY A 194 -8.16 35.69 30.08
N PRO A 195 -8.88 35.31 31.16
CA PRO A 195 -9.80 34.17 31.15
C PRO A 195 -10.87 34.34 30.06
N LYS A 196 -10.99 33.34 29.18
CA LYS A 196 -12.00 33.33 28.12
C LYS A 196 -13.36 33.01 28.74
N ILE A 197 -14.28 33.96 28.70
CA ILE A 197 -15.67 33.77 29.16
C ILE A 197 -16.56 33.67 27.92
N ALA A 198 -17.12 32.48 27.67
CA ALA A 198 -18.11 32.28 26.63
C ALA A 198 -19.52 32.47 27.23
N PHE A 199 -20.28 33.41 26.68
CA PHE A 199 -21.71 33.56 27.00
C PHE A 199 -22.53 32.81 25.96
N THR A 200 -23.25 31.78 26.38
CA THR A 200 -24.29 31.15 25.57
C THR A 200 -25.62 31.80 25.95
N GLY A 201 -26.11 32.71 25.11
CA GLY A 201 -27.46 33.27 25.26
C GLY A 201 -28.51 32.22 24.88
N GLY A 202 -29.47 31.95 25.76
CA GLY A 202 -30.67 31.19 25.42
C GLY A 202 -31.55 31.94 24.43
N PHE A 203 -32.46 31.23 23.76
CA PHE A 203 -33.27 31.72 22.63
C PHE A 203 -34.26 32.87 22.94
N ASP A 204 -34.33 33.38 24.17
CA ASP A 204 -35.30 34.41 24.60
C ASP A 204 -34.68 35.82 24.68
N PHE A 205 -34.15 36.33 23.57
CA PHE A 205 -33.52 37.67 23.53
C PHE A 205 -34.48 38.80 23.11
N ASN A 206 -35.69 38.51 22.64
CA ASN A 206 -36.52 39.49 21.93
C ASN A 206 -37.93 39.74 22.48
N ASP A 207 -38.14 39.60 23.79
CA ASP A 207 -39.32 40.17 24.46
C ASP A 207 -38.85 41.23 25.45
N HIS A 208 -38.85 42.51 25.02
CA HIS A 208 -39.19 43.74 25.76
C HIS A 208 -38.86 44.99 24.93
#